data_AF-A0A0L1KMS3-F1
#
_entry.id   AF-A0A0L1KMS3-F1
#
_cell.length_a   1.000
_cell.length_b   1.000
_cell.length_c   1.000
_cell.angle_alpha   90.00
_cell.angle_beta   90.00
_cell.angle_gamma   90.00
#
_symmetry.space_group_name_H-M   'P 1'
#
loop_
_entity.id
_entity.type
_entity.pdbx_description
1 polymer ?
#
loop_
_entity_poly.entity_id
_entity_poly.type
_entity_poly.pdbx_seq_one_letter_code
_entity_poly.pdbx_strand_id
1 'polypeptide(L)'
;MVLRIAVIKKCLKAVPAKTFPHPRRKPLEAHPYRRYIQKNFRRINKPNENPSIALSKLRLIYRKFPEVRRRYTRLASKDKETLHTIQARAKNHRINSYSLYLKEKFQPVYESLRSSKSHSKQLKLVWKRLSSDWKALSSTQKEKYAQRAKTMHLKAKEYIQNIGQ
;
A
#
# COMPACT_ATOMS: atom_id res chain seq x y z
N MET A 1 -40.83 -26.25 7.63
CA MET A 1 -40.40 -24.84 7.54
C MET A 1 -39.00 -24.57 8.15
N VAL A 2 -38.01 -25.45 7.96
CA VAL A 2 -36.67 -25.31 8.63
C VAL A 2 -35.48 -25.35 7.64
N LEU A 3 -35.71 -25.67 6.36
CA LEU A 3 -34.61 -25.91 5.40
C LEU A 3 -34.09 -24.67 4.64
N ARG A 4 -34.68 -23.48 4.81
CA ARG A 4 -34.28 -22.27 4.03
C ARG A 4 -33.26 -21.36 4.72
N ILE A 5 -33.01 -21.52 6.02
CA ILE A 5 -32.05 -20.69 6.77
C ILE A 5 -30.60 -21.17 6.55
N ALA A 6 -30.39 -22.47 6.28
CA ALA A 6 -29.06 -23.04 6.07
C ALA A 6 -28.42 -22.60 4.73
N VAL A 7 -29.24 -22.43 3.68
CA VAL A 7 -28.75 -22.02 2.35
C VAL A 7 -28.35 -20.55 2.33
N ILE A 8 -29.08 -19.68 3.04
CA ILE A 8 -28.76 -18.24 3.13
C ILE A 8 -27.48 -18.00 3.97
N LYS A 9 -27.27 -18.76 5.06
CA LYS A 9 -26.00 -18.71 5.81
C LYS A 9 -24.79 -19.20 4.98
N LYS A 10 -24.99 -20.11 4.02
CA LYS A 10 -23.92 -20.61 3.13
C LYS A 10 -23.54 -19.59 2.04
N CYS A 11 -24.50 -18.82 1.52
CA CYS A 11 -24.25 -17.73 0.57
C CYS A 11 -23.63 -16.49 1.21
N LEU A 12 -23.90 -16.20 2.49
CA LEU A 12 -23.26 -15.10 3.24
C LEU A 12 -21.83 -15.43 3.70
N LYS A 13 -21.44 -16.71 3.77
CA LYS A 13 -20.05 -17.15 3.99
C LYS A 13 -19.20 -17.19 2.70
N ALA A 14 -19.80 -16.99 1.52
CA ALA A 14 -19.12 -17.10 0.22
C ALA A 14 -18.57 -15.75 -0.32
N VAL A 15 -18.76 -14.63 0.38
CA VAL A 15 -17.94 -13.45 0.19
C VAL A 15 -16.94 -13.44 1.34
N PRO A 16 -15.78 -14.10 1.19
CA PRO A 16 -14.80 -14.05 2.25
C PRO A 16 -14.45 -12.59 2.51
N ALA A 17 -14.35 -12.24 3.78
CA ALA A 17 -13.61 -11.08 4.29
C ALA A 17 -12.11 -11.11 3.90
N LYS A 18 -11.76 -11.76 2.79
CA LYS A 18 -10.50 -11.69 2.04
C LYS A 18 -10.56 -10.60 0.96
N THR A 19 -11.26 -9.50 1.24
CA THR A 19 -10.78 -8.18 0.78
C THR A 19 -9.75 -7.61 1.75
N PHE A 20 -8.92 -8.47 2.37
CA PHE A 20 -7.57 -8.07 2.71
C PHE A 20 -6.90 -7.63 1.41
N PRO A 21 -6.31 -6.41 1.34
CA PRO A 21 -5.62 -5.98 0.14
C PRO A 21 -4.45 -6.93 -0.09
N HIS A 22 -4.58 -7.80 -1.09
CA HIS A 22 -3.49 -8.62 -1.57
C HIS A 22 -2.35 -7.65 -1.98
N PRO A 23 -1.10 -7.82 -1.51
CA PRO A 23 -0.01 -6.83 -1.70
C PRO A 23 0.39 -6.54 -3.16
N ARG A 24 -0.23 -7.21 -4.14
CA ARG A 24 -0.09 -6.95 -5.59
C ARG A 24 -1.27 -6.24 -6.23
N ARG A 25 -2.41 -6.05 -5.53
CA ARG A 25 -3.52 -5.24 -6.03
C ARG A 25 -3.18 -3.79 -5.72
N LYS A 26 -3.05 -2.95 -6.76
CA LYS A 26 -2.97 -1.48 -6.59
C LYS A 26 -4.05 -1.09 -5.58
N PRO A 27 -3.74 -0.32 -4.52
CA PRO A 27 -4.81 0.16 -3.67
C PRO A 27 -5.83 0.84 -4.56
N LEU A 28 -7.12 0.53 -4.35
CA LEU A 28 -8.19 1.14 -5.14
C LEU A 28 -7.91 2.63 -5.19
N GLU A 29 -7.66 3.16 -6.39
CA GLU A 29 -7.37 4.57 -6.58
C GLU A 29 -8.38 5.38 -5.79
N ALA A 30 -7.88 6.29 -4.97
CA ALA A 30 -8.68 7.16 -4.12
C ALA A 30 -9.43 8.17 -5.00
N HIS A 31 -10.42 7.67 -5.74
CA HIS A 31 -11.26 8.44 -6.64
C HIS A 31 -12.55 8.80 -5.90
N PRO A 32 -12.90 10.10 -5.79
CA PRO A 32 -13.98 10.56 -4.94
C PRO A 32 -15.34 10.00 -5.33
N TYR A 33 -15.61 9.86 -6.63
CA TYR A 33 -16.84 9.22 -7.12
C TYR A 33 -16.90 7.72 -6.78
N ARG A 34 -15.76 7.02 -6.78
CA ARG A 34 -15.72 5.57 -6.46
C ARG A 34 -15.97 5.35 -4.97
N ARG A 35 -15.41 6.22 -4.12
CA ARG A 35 -15.67 6.25 -2.67
C ARG A 35 -17.15 6.56 -2.38
N TYR A 36 -17.74 7.48 -3.15
CA TYR A 36 -19.17 7.79 -3.09
C TYR A 36 -20.04 6.59 -3.45
N ILE A 37 -19.77 5.91 -4.56
CA ILE A 37 -20.49 4.69 -4.95
C ILE A 37 -20.34 3.64 -3.85
N GLN A 38 -19.12 3.32 -3.40
CA GLN A 38 -18.89 2.27 -2.41
C GLN A 38 -19.71 2.48 -1.12
N LYS A 39 -19.83 3.73 -0.67
CA LYS A 39 -20.56 4.08 0.57
C LYS A 39 -22.08 4.07 0.40
N ASN A 40 -22.59 4.39 -0.79
CA ASN A 40 -24.02 4.61 -1.00
C ASN A 40 -24.70 3.56 -1.87
N PHE A 41 -23.95 2.72 -2.60
CA PHE A 41 -24.50 1.73 -3.52
C PHE A 41 -25.41 0.73 -2.80
N ARG A 42 -25.02 0.20 -1.64
CA ARG A 42 -25.87 -0.71 -0.85
C ARG A 42 -27.14 -0.06 -0.31
N ARG A 43 -27.15 1.27 -0.15
CA ARG A 43 -28.33 2.01 0.34
C ARG A 43 -29.34 2.26 -0.78
N ILE A 44 -28.86 2.42 -2.00
CA ILE A 44 -29.69 2.74 -3.17
C ILE A 44 -30.06 1.49 -3.97
N ASN A 45 -29.19 0.49 -4.01
CA ASN A 45 -29.42 -0.75 -4.75
C ASN A 45 -30.36 -1.67 -3.96
N LYS A 46 -31.59 -1.81 -4.45
CA LYS A 46 -32.53 -2.80 -3.92
C LYS A 46 -32.14 -4.21 -4.41
N PRO A 47 -32.36 -5.27 -3.61
CA PRO A 47 -31.91 -6.62 -3.93
C PRO A 47 -32.45 -7.19 -5.26
N ASN A 48 -33.58 -6.68 -5.74
CA ASN A 48 -34.23 -7.14 -6.98
C ASN A 48 -34.15 -6.12 -8.13
N GLU A 49 -33.40 -5.02 -7.97
CA GLU A 49 -33.29 -3.95 -8.97
C GLU A 49 -31.98 -4.10 -9.75
N ASN A 50 -31.98 -3.74 -11.04
CA ASN A 50 -30.78 -3.80 -11.86
C ASN A 50 -29.71 -2.84 -11.30
N PRO A 51 -28.49 -3.32 -11.00
CA PRO A 51 -27.37 -2.50 -10.52
C PRO A 51 -27.08 -1.24 -11.35
N SER A 52 -27.34 -1.28 -12.66
CA SER A 52 -27.13 -0.15 -13.57
C SER A 52 -28.03 1.05 -13.25
N ILE A 53 -29.24 0.79 -12.74
CA ILE A 53 -30.20 1.82 -12.34
C ILE A 53 -29.69 2.54 -11.08
N ALA A 54 -29.21 1.79 -10.09
CA ALA A 54 -28.61 2.35 -8.89
C ALA A 54 -27.34 3.18 -9.21
N LEU A 55 -26.49 2.71 -10.13
CA LEU A 55 -25.33 3.47 -10.59
C LEU A 55 -25.71 4.76 -11.31
N SER A 56 -26.74 4.73 -12.15
CA SER A 56 -27.24 5.90 -12.85
C SER A 56 -27.81 6.95 -11.89
N LYS A 57 -28.61 6.53 -10.91
CA LYS A 57 -29.11 7.38 -9.82
C LYS A 57 -27.98 8.03 -9.04
N LEU A 58 -26.96 7.26 -8.64
CA LEU A 58 -25.77 7.77 -7.96
C LEU A 58 -24.99 8.77 -8.83
N ARG A 59 -24.83 8.50 -10.12
CA ARG A 59 -24.15 9.41 -11.06
C ARG A 59 -24.85 10.76 -11.13
N LEU A 60 -26.18 10.75 -11.24
CA LEU A 60 -27.00 11.96 -11.28
C LEU A 60 -26.86 12.78 -10.01
N ILE A 61 -26.95 12.15 -8.83
CA ILE A 61 -26.80 12.84 -7.54
C ILE A 61 -25.38 13.45 -7.42
N TYR A 62 -24.34 12.70 -7.75
CA TYR A 62 -22.97 13.20 -7.68
C TYR A 62 -22.67 14.34 -8.67
N ARG A 63 -23.34 14.35 -9.83
CA ARG A 63 -23.24 15.42 -10.81
C ARG A 63 -24.01 16.66 -10.37
N LYS A 64 -25.23 16.49 -9.85
CA LYS A 64 -26.17 17.57 -9.52
C LYS A 64 -25.83 18.32 -8.24
N PHE A 65 -25.19 17.67 -7.25
CA PHE A 65 -24.93 18.28 -5.93
C PHE A 65 -23.43 18.52 -5.68
N PRO A 66 -22.94 19.78 -5.78
CA PRO A 66 -21.53 20.12 -5.53
C PRO A 66 -21.05 19.81 -4.12
N GLU A 67 -21.92 19.96 -3.12
CA GLU A 67 -21.71 19.60 -1.71
C GLU A 67 -21.24 18.14 -1.55
N VAL A 68 -21.93 17.21 -2.22
CA VAL A 68 -21.59 15.79 -2.22
C VAL A 68 -20.20 15.58 -2.83
N ARG A 69 -19.92 16.22 -3.97
CA ARG A 69 -18.61 16.14 -4.62
C ARG A 69 -17.51 16.63 -3.70
N ARG A 70 -17.65 17.81 -3.09
CA ARG A 70 -16.69 18.39 -2.14
C ARG A 70 -16.41 17.46 -0.97
N ARG A 71 -17.46 16.90 -0.35
CA ARG A 71 -17.33 15.95 0.76
C ARG A 71 -16.50 14.74 0.39
N TYR A 72 -16.78 14.11 -0.75
CA TYR A 72 -16.09 12.89 -1.16
C TYR A 72 -14.71 13.16 -1.76
N THR A 73 -14.45 14.35 -2.30
CA THR A 73 -13.09 14.81 -2.63
C THR A 73 -12.21 14.90 -1.39
N ARG A 74 -12.69 15.53 -0.30
CA ARG A 74 -11.93 15.59 0.96
C ARG A 74 -11.64 14.20 1.53
N LEU A 75 -12.64 13.33 1.54
CA LEU A 75 -12.47 11.95 2.01
C LEU A 75 -11.46 11.18 1.14
N ALA A 76 -11.53 11.33 -0.18
CA ALA A 76 -10.59 10.71 -1.09
C ALA A 76 -9.16 11.24 -0.93
N SER A 77 -8.97 12.54 -0.69
CA SER A 77 -7.65 13.11 -0.37
C SER A 77 -7.08 12.49 0.90
N LYS A 78 -7.89 12.38 1.96
CA LYS A 78 -7.48 11.72 3.22
C LYS A 78 -7.14 10.25 3.01
N ASP A 79 -7.95 9.52 2.24
CA ASP A 79 -7.67 8.12 1.88
C ASP A 79 -6.38 8.01 1.03
N LYS A 80 -6.08 8.99 0.17
CA LYS A 80 -4.84 9.03 -0.62
C LYS A 80 -3.61 9.25 0.26
N GLU A 81 -3.70 10.14 1.25
CA GLU A 81 -2.63 10.39 2.22
C GLU A 81 -2.36 9.15 3.09
N THR A 82 -3.41 8.49 3.59
CA THR A 82 -3.24 7.24 4.35
C THR A 82 -2.65 6.15 3.47
N LEU A 83 -3.09 6.01 2.22
CA LEU A 83 -2.47 5.07 1.28
C LEU A 83 -1.01 5.39 1.00
N HIS A 84 -0.65 6.66 0.85
CA HIS A 84 0.74 7.06 0.61
C HIS A 84 1.62 6.77 1.83
N THR A 85 1.14 7.04 3.04
CA THR A 85 1.87 6.72 4.28
C THR A 85 2.03 5.21 4.46
N ILE A 86 0.98 4.43 4.17
CA ILE A 86 1.04 2.96 4.17
C ILE A 86 2.03 2.46 3.12
N GLN A 87 2.01 2.99 1.90
CA GLN A 87 2.94 2.59 0.84
C GLN A 87 4.39 2.98 1.16
N ALA A 88 4.62 4.18 1.69
CA ALA A 88 5.94 4.62 2.11
C ALA A 88 6.49 3.71 3.22
N ARG A 89 5.66 3.32 4.19
CA ARG A 89 6.02 2.36 5.22
C ARG A 89 6.21 0.96 4.64
N ALA A 90 5.33 0.49 3.76
CA ALA A 90 5.41 -0.79 3.04
C ALA A 90 6.71 -0.95 2.24
N LYS A 91 7.21 0.12 1.61
CA LYS A 91 8.52 0.14 0.94
C LYS A 91 9.66 -0.17 1.92
N ASN A 92 9.56 0.24 3.19
CA ASN A 92 10.56 -0.09 4.20
C ASN A 92 10.55 -1.59 4.59
N HIS A 93 9.46 -2.34 4.40
CA HIS A 93 9.43 -3.79 4.66
C HIS A 93 10.20 -4.63 3.64
N ARG A 94 10.43 -4.08 2.44
CA ARG A 94 11.10 -4.78 1.34
C ARG A 94 12.62 -4.65 1.40
N ILE A 95 13.14 -3.98 2.42
CA ILE A 95 14.57 -3.77 2.60
C ILE A 95 15.17 -5.11 3.04
N ASN A 96 15.92 -5.77 2.14
CA ASN A 96 16.77 -6.90 2.49
C ASN A 96 18.05 -6.42 3.19
N SER A 97 18.85 -7.35 3.72
CA SER A 97 20.08 -7.02 4.46
C SER A 97 21.05 -6.13 3.67
N TYR A 98 21.21 -6.42 2.36
CA TYR A 98 22.06 -5.62 1.47
C TYR A 98 21.52 -4.21 1.25
N SER A 99 20.21 -4.07 0.98
CA SER A 99 19.56 -2.77 0.83
C SER A 99 19.63 -1.93 2.10
N LEU A 100 19.59 -2.56 3.28
CA LEU A 100 19.74 -1.87 4.56
C LEU A 100 21.16 -1.31 4.71
N TYR A 101 22.17 -2.13 4.39
CA TYR A 101 23.56 -1.71 4.34
C TYR A 101 23.78 -0.55 3.36
N LEU A 102 23.25 -0.66 2.15
CA LEU A 102 23.34 0.40 1.14
C LEU A 102 22.74 1.70 1.66
N LYS A 103 21.55 1.65 2.27
CA LYS A 103 20.89 2.85 2.82
C LYS A 103 21.74 3.56 3.89
N GLU A 104 22.44 2.80 4.72
CA GLU A 104 23.27 3.35 5.81
C GLU A 104 24.65 3.84 5.34
N LYS A 105 25.25 3.16 4.35
CA LYS A 105 26.62 3.45 3.88
C LYS A 105 26.68 4.29 2.62
N PHE A 106 25.56 4.52 1.93
CA PHE A 106 25.54 5.30 0.70
C PHE A 106 26.04 6.72 0.90
N GLN A 107 25.48 7.47 1.86
CA GLN A 107 25.84 8.88 2.05
C GLN A 107 27.33 9.06 2.41
N PRO A 108 27.91 8.32 3.39
CA PRO A 108 29.34 8.42 3.69
C PRO A 108 30.25 8.08 2.50
N VAL A 109 29.90 7.05 1.70
CA VAL A 109 30.70 6.65 0.53
C VAL A 109 30.51 7.64 -0.63
N TYR A 110 29.33 8.22 -0.77
CA TYR A 110 29.05 9.25 -1.75
C TYR A 110 29.85 10.52 -1.49
N GLU A 111 29.92 10.94 -0.23
CA GLU A 111 30.70 12.10 0.22
C GLU A 111 32.20 11.86 0.12
N SER A 112 32.69 10.67 0.49
CA SER A 112 34.13 10.36 0.40
C SER A 112 34.64 10.25 -1.04
N LEU A 113 33.77 9.91 -1.99
CA LEU A 113 34.08 9.82 -3.42
C LEU A 113 33.65 11.07 -4.19
N ARG A 114 33.31 12.16 -3.49
CA ARG A 114 32.93 13.44 -4.11
C ARG A 114 34.12 13.99 -4.88
N SER A 115 34.03 13.94 -6.20
CA SER A 115 35.04 14.47 -7.13
C SER A 115 34.37 15.44 -8.10
N SER A 116 35.16 16.28 -8.78
CA SER A 116 34.67 17.21 -9.83
C SER A 116 34.09 16.51 -11.08
N LYS A 117 34.00 15.17 -11.07
CA LYS A 117 33.43 14.38 -12.16
C LYS A 117 31.90 14.53 -12.22
N SER A 118 31.32 14.23 -13.38
CA SER A 118 29.87 14.22 -13.55
C SER A 118 29.17 13.30 -12.53
N HIS A 119 28.00 13.74 -12.05
CA HIS A 119 27.21 13.03 -11.05
C HIS A 119 26.96 11.55 -11.40
N SER A 120 26.71 11.24 -12.68
CA SER A 120 26.51 9.87 -13.15
C SER A 120 27.74 8.97 -13.01
N LYS A 121 28.96 9.51 -13.23
CA LYS A 121 30.22 8.78 -13.04
C LYS A 121 30.50 8.55 -11.56
N GLN A 122 30.20 9.54 -10.71
CA GLN A 122 30.32 9.41 -9.25
C GLN A 122 29.41 8.31 -8.71
N LEU A 123 28.13 8.28 -9.09
CA LEU A 123 27.19 7.23 -8.68
C LEU A 123 27.71 5.84 -9.05
N LYS A 124 28.23 5.64 -10.27
CA LYS A 124 28.81 4.35 -10.69
C LYS A 124 29.97 3.90 -9.78
N LEU A 125 30.84 4.83 -9.37
CA LEU A 125 31.95 4.53 -8.46
C LEU A 125 31.46 4.16 -7.05
N VAL A 126 30.49 4.91 -6.53
CA VAL A 126 29.85 4.64 -5.24
C VAL A 126 29.21 3.24 -5.22
N TRP A 127 28.47 2.88 -6.27
CA TRP A 127 27.88 1.54 -6.39
C TRP A 127 28.92 0.43 -6.43
N LYS A 128 30.01 0.60 -7.19
CA LYS A 128 31.12 -0.36 -7.22
C LYS A 128 31.74 -0.53 -5.84
N ARG A 129 32.00 0.58 -5.14
CA ARG A 129 32.62 0.56 -3.82
C ARG A 129 31.74 -0.14 -2.79
N LEU A 130 30.46 0.24 -2.70
CA LEU A 130 29.51 -0.37 -1.77
C LEU A 130 29.31 -1.87 -2.02
N SER A 131 29.31 -2.30 -3.29
CA SER A 131 29.21 -3.72 -3.61
C SER A 131 30.45 -4.51 -3.18
N SER A 132 31.64 -3.93 -3.37
CA SER A 132 32.91 -4.50 -2.91
C SER A 132 32.95 -4.59 -1.40
N ASP A 133 32.63 -3.49 -0.71
CA ASP A 133 32.65 -3.42 0.74
C ASP A 133 31.66 -4.42 1.36
N TRP A 134 30.47 -4.58 0.77
CA TRP A 134 29.52 -5.62 1.20
C TRP A 134 30.08 -7.03 1.08
N LYS A 135 30.78 -7.36 -0.02
CA LYS A 135 31.39 -8.67 -0.19
C LYS A 135 32.45 -8.93 0.88
N ALA A 136 33.24 -7.92 1.22
CA ALA A 136 34.30 -7.98 2.22
C ALA A 136 33.81 -8.05 3.69
N LEU A 137 32.56 -7.71 3.98
CA LEU A 137 32.00 -7.85 5.34
C LEU A 137 32.04 -9.30 5.82
N SER A 138 32.32 -9.48 7.12
CA SER A 138 32.29 -10.78 7.78
C SER A 138 30.88 -11.38 7.78
N SER A 139 30.78 -12.71 7.96
CA SER A 139 29.50 -13.41 8.15
C SER A 139 28.70 -12.81 9.31
N THR A 140 29.36 -12.54 10.44
CA THR A 140 28.75 -11.94 11.64
C THR A 140 28.18 -10.54 11.38
N GLN A 141 28.85 -9.71 10.59
CA GLN A 141 28.34 -8.39 10.22
C GLN A 141 27.14 -8.50 9.28
N LYS A 142 27.21 -9.37 8.27
CA LYS A 142 26.09 -9.63 7.34
C LYS A 142 24.87 -10.15 8.08
N GLU A 143 25.07 -10.99 9.10
CA GLU A 143 24.00 -11.51 9.95
C GLU A 143 23.33 -10.42 10.80
N LYS A 144 24.09 -9.47 11.35
CA LYS A 144 23.51 -8.29 12.03
C LYS A 144 22.58 -7.50 11.10
N TYR A 145 22.96 -7.29 9.84
CA TYR A 145 22.10 -6.65 8.84
C TYR A 145 20.86 -7.50 8.51
N ALA A 146 21.01 -8.83 8.44
CA ALA A 146 19.89 -9.76 8.20
C ALA A 146 18.88 -9.76 9.35
N GLN A 147 19.35 -9.80 10.60
CA GLN A 147 18.50 -9.73 11.78
C GLN A 147 17.74 -8.39 11.83
N ARG A 148 18.43 -7.26 11.62
CA ARG A 148 17.78 -5.94 11.58
C ARG A 148 16.74 -5.83 10.46
N ALA A 149 17.06 -6.33 9.27
CA ALA A 149 16.10 -6.38 8.16
C ALA A 149 14.87 -7.24 8.49
N LYS A 150 15.06 -8.38 9.16
CA LYS A 150 13.98 -9.26 9.63
C LYS A 150 13.09 -8.55 10.67
N THR A 151 13.68 -7.84 11.64
CA THR A 151 12.93 -7.06 12.63
C THR A 151 12.11 -5.95 11.97
N MET A 152 12.68 -5.22 11.01
CA MET A 152 11.93 -4.20 10.25
C MET A 152 10.77 -4.82 9.47
N HIS A 153 10.99 -6.00 8.88
CA HIS A 153 9.96 -6.72 8.15
C HIS A 153 8.79 -7.17 9.06
N LEU A 154 9.09 -7.65 10.27
CA LEU A 154 8.10 -8.06 11.28
C LEU A 154 7.28 -6.88 11.80
N LYS A 155 7.94 -5.83 12.32
CA LYS A 155 7.28 -4.61 12.83
C LYS A 155 6.29 -4.03 11.84
N ALA A 156 6.71 -4.05 10.59
CA ALA A 156 5.94 -3.42 9.57
C ALA A 156 4.78 -4.37 9.15
N LYS A 157 4.96 -5.70 9.13
CA LYS A 157 3.86 -6.67 8.96
C LYS A 157 2.77 -6.49 10.01
N GLU A 158 3.13 -6.31 11.28
CA GLU A 158 2.21 -5.99 12.37
C GLU A 158 1.42 -4.71 12.08
N TYR A 159 2.10 -3.66 11.60
CA TYR A 159 1.44 -2.41 11.23
C TYR A 159 0.40 -2.59 10.12
N ILE A 160 0.71 -3.35 9.05
CA ILE A 160 -0.25 -3.63 7.98
C ILE A 160 -1.47 -4.42 8.51
N GLN A 161 -1.26 -5.35 9.44
CA GLN A 161 -2.35 -6.11 10.06
C GLN A 161 -3.25 -5.20 10.91
N ASN A 162 -2.67 -4.24 11.64
CA ASN A 162 -3.40 -3.33 12.52
C ASN A 162 -4.15 -2.21 11.79
N ILE A 163 -3.85 -1.93 10.52
CA ILE A 163 -4.61 -0.95 9.70
C ILE A 163 -5.99 -1.48 9.29
N GLY A 164 -6.20 -2.80 9.36
CA GLY A 164 -7.44 -3.45 8.97
C GLY A 164 -8.47 -3.65 10.10
N GLN A 165 -8.15 -3.24 11.33
CA GLN A 165 -9.05 -3.24 12.49
C GLN A 165 -9.62 -1.83 12.69
#